data_AF-A0AA42YNQ8-F1
#
_entry.id   AF-A0AA42YNQ8-F1
#
_cell.length_a   1.000
_cell.length_b   1.000
_cell.length_c   1.000
_cell.angle_alpha   90.00
_cell.angle_beta   90.00
_cell.angle_gamma   90.00
#
_symmetry.space_group_name_H-M   'P 1'
#
loop_
_entity.id
_entity.type
_entity.pdbx_description
1 polymer ?
#
loop_
_entity_poly.entity_id
_entity_poly.type
_entity_poly.pdbx_seq_one_letter_code
_entity_poly.pdbx_strand_id
1 'polypeptide(L)'
;MDVKRTPSLRNTRFTEFLIQKNALDKGGFKEWVFCPGMLFNSTDKWWGDQGKRDKPHEGLDLCLYKDRKDTILRLGEKAKVPAIYDGRVVRIVDDFLGKSVIIEHLFSDFDNDRLCTIYGHTIPEDHLHVGNIVKEGDIIATLADSTKSKTNIFPHLHISLGWASKAISYDRLDWENIGAPNTLTLLDPLKVIDSH
;
A
#
# COMPACT_ATOMS: atom_id res chain seq x y z
N MET A 1 13.57 -23.77 -15.72
CA MET A 1 13.71 -22.65 -14.77
C MET A 1 12.90 -21.51 -15.37
N ASP A 2 11.70 -21.27 -14.89
CA ASP A 2 10.88 -20.16 -15.38
C ASP A 2 11.51 -18.85 -14.90
N VAL A 3 12.07 -18.10 -15.84
CA VAL A 3 12.42 -16.70 -15.61
C VAL A 3 11.08 -16.01 -15.34
N LYS A 4 10.76 -15.76 -14.07
CA LYS A 4 9.55 -15.04 -13.65
C LYS A 4 9.46 -13.76 -14.48
N ARG A 5 8.52 -13.74 -15.43
CA ARG A 5 8.23 -12.57 -16.25
C ARG A 5 7.54 -11.58 -15.34
N THR A 6 8.31 -10.73 -14.66
CA THR A 6 7.74 -9.61 -13.92
C THR A 6 7.14 -8.66 -14.94
N PRO A 7 5.85 -8.27 -14.82
CA PRO A 7 5.21 -7.42 -15.80
C PRO A 7 5.93 -6.07 -15.88
N SER A 8 5.96 -5.48 -17.08
CA SER A 8 6.27 -4.06 -17.21
C SER A 8 5.05 -3.29 -16.71
N LEU A 9 5.18 -2.68 -15.54
CA LEU A 9 4.11 -1.90 -14.92
C LEU A 9 4.28 -0.42 -15.28
N ARG A 10 3.15 0.25 -15.51
CA ARG A 10 3.09 1.69 -15.77
C ARG A 10 3.30 2.44 -14.44
N ASN A 11 3.94 3.60 -14.48
CA ASN A 11 3.91 4.50 -13.33
C ASN A 11 2.51 5.09 -13.12
N THR A 12 2.12 5.21 -11.86
CA THR A 12 0.77 5.61 -11.45
C THR A 12 0.76 7.05 -10.97
N ARG A 13 -0.40 7.72 -11.06
CA ARG A 13 -0.57 9.07 -10.50
C ARG A 13 -0.90 9.04 -9.01
N PHE A 14 -0.53 7.96 -8.32
CA PHE A 14 -0.94 7.69 -6.95
C PHE A 14 -0.49 8.77 -5.97
N THR A 15 0.77 9.21 -6.06
CA THR A 15 1.28 10.31 -5.23
C THR A 15 0.52 11.61 -5.54
N GLU A 16 0.22 11.90 -6.81
CA GLU A 16 -0.57 13.07 -7.21
C GLU A 16 -1.98 13.05 -6.58
N PHE A 17 -2.67 11.90 -6.62
CA PHE A 17 -3.97 11.74 -5.99
C PHE A 17 -3.89 11.87 -4.46
N LEU A 18 -2.87 11.29 -3.82
CA LEU A 18 -2.65 11.47 -2.39
C LEU A 18 -2.50 12.94 -2.02
N ILE A 19 -1.71 13.69 -2.80
CA ILE A 19 -1.51 15.14 -2.60
C ILE A 19 -2.83 15.89 -2.74
N GLN A 20 -3.54 15.71 -3.85
CA GLN A 20 -4.76 16.45 -4.17
C GLN A 20 -5.89 16.16 -3.16
N LYS A 21 -6.10 14.88 -2.84
CA LYS A 21 -7.23 14.46 -2.00
C LYS A 21 -7.05 14.81 -0.52
N ASN A 22 -5.80 15.00 -0.10
CA ASN A 22 -5.42 15.37 1.27
C ASN A 22 -4.90 16.81 1.40
N ALA A 23 -4.94 17.61 0.33
CA ALA A 23 -4.46 18.99 0.30
C ALA A 23 -3.01 19.16 0.77
N LEU A 24 -2.13 18.20 0.44
CA LEU A 24 -0.69 18.26 0.80
C LEU A 24 0.06 19.31 -0.03
N ASP A 25 -0.56 19.82 -1.10
CA ASP A 25 -0.05 20.87 -1.99
C ASP A 25 -0.08 22.27 -1.36
N LYS A 26 -0.88 22.50 -0.30
CA LYS A 26 -0.97 23.81 0.37
C LYS A 26 0.38 24.31 0.92
N GLY A 27 1.25 23.39 1.37
CA GLY A 27 2.65 23.69 1.75
C GLY A 27 3.64 23.48 0.59
N GLY A 28 3.16 22.94 -0.52
CA GLY A 28 3.96 22.45 -1.64
C GLY A 28 4.65 21.14 -1.29
N PHE A 29 3.94 20.01 -1.42
CA PHE A 29 4.59 18.70 -1.37
C PHE A 29 5.83 18.69 -2.29
N LYS A 30 6.96 18.24 -1.75
CA LYS A 30 8.23 18.14 -2.45
C LYS A 30 8.56 16.68 -2.74
N GLU A 31 8.71 15.87 -1.70
CA GLU A 31 9.11 14.46 -1.81
C GLU A 31 8.64 13.65 -0.59
N TRP A 32 8.53 12.33 -0.76
CA TRP A 32 8.37 11.39 0.37
C TRP A 32 9.68 11.27 1.15
N VAL A 33 9.58 11.07 2.46
CA VAL A 33 10.72 10.82 3.34
C VAL A 33 10.58 9.44 3.97
N PHE A 34 11.63 8.64 3.87
CA PHE A 34 11.67 7.28 4.42
C PHE A 34 12.70 7.16 5.52
N CYS A 35 12.28 6.62 6.66
CA CYS A 35 13.19 6.19 7.73
C CYS A 35 13.64 4.73 7.46
N PRO A 36 14.79 4.30 8.05
CA PRO A 36 15.19 2.90 8.03
C PRO A 36 14.05 1.99 8.51
N GLY A 37 13.73 0.94 7.76
CA GLY A 37 12.65 0.01 8.08
C GLY A 37 11.33 0.20 7.31
N MET A 38 11.13 1.36 6.66
CA MET A 38 9.88 1.68 5.92
C MET A 38 9.83 1.12 4.50
N LEU A 39 10.99 0.82 3.90
CA LEU A 39 11.09 0.40 2.50
C LEU A 39 10.89 -1.10 2.33
N PHE A 40 10.51 -1.50 1.11
CA PHE A 40 10.38 -2.90 0.71
C PHE A 40 11.67 -3.68 0.97
N ASN A 41 11.52 -4.92 1.44
CA ASN A 41 12.61 -5.81 1.86
C ASN A 41 13.51 -5.28 2.99
N SER A 42 13.18 -4.15 3.63
CA SER A 42 13.94 -3.72 4.80
C SER A 42 13.83 -4.74 5.94
N THR A 43 14.94 -5.01 6.60
CA THR A 43 14.99 -5.93 7.76
C THR A 43 14.90 -5.19 9.10
N ASP A 44 14.86 -3.86 9.07
CA ASP A 44 14.73 -3.01 10.24
C ASP A 44 13.26 -2.72 10.54
N LYS A 45 12.94 -2.53 11.82
CA LYS A 45 11.69 -1.92 12.26
C LYS A 45 11.88 -0.42 12.32
N TRP A 46 10.91 0.35 11.83
CA TRP A 46 10.90 1.80 12.01
C TRP A 46 10.00 2.22 13.19
N TRP A 47 9.27 1.27 13.78
CA TRP A 47 8.41 1.45 14.96
C TRP A 47 8.94 0.68 16.18
N GLY A 48 8.30 0.90 17.33
CA GLY A 48 8.61 0.17 18.56
C GLY A 48 10.05 0.38 19.02
N ASP A 49 10.78 -0.72 19.18
CA ASP A 49 12.18 -0.74 19.62
C ASP A 49 13.20 -0.44 18.51
N GLN A 50 12.74 -0.26 17.27
CA GLN A 50 13.58 -0.13 16.08
C GLN A 50 14.57 -1.29 15.88
N GLY A 51 14.22 -2.48 16.38
CA GLY A 51 15.01 -3.70 16.24
C GLY A 51 14.89 -4.34 14.85
N LYS A 52 15.31 -5.60 14.73
CA LYS A 52 15.17 -6.38 13.48
C LYS A 52 13.79 -7.04 13.37
N ARG A 53 13.35 -7.26 12.13
CA ARG A 53 12.15 -8.03 11.78
C ARG A 53 12.51 -9.50 11.55
N ASP A 54 11.58 -10.39 11.87
CA ASP A 54 11.71 -11.83 11.57
C ASP A 54 11.60 -12.10 10.06
N LYS A 55 10.83 -11.27 9.35
CA LYS A 55 10.69 -11.29 7.89
C LYS A 55 10.96 -9.89 7.32
N PRO A 56 11.57 -9.79 6.12
CA PRO A 56 11.72 -8.52 5.42
C PRO A 56 10.37 -7.83 5.22
N HIS A 57 10.38 -6.50 5.18
CA HIS A 57 9.19 -5.71 4.99
C HIS A 57 8.50 -6.02 3.63
N GLU A 58 7.23 -6.43 3.69
CA GLU A 58 6.46 -6.95 2.54
C GLU A 58 5.94 -5.85 1.61
N GLY A 59 6.14 -4.58 1.98
CA GLY A 59 5.58 -3.43 1.29
C GLY A 59 6.37 -2.15 1.56
N LEU A 60 5.66 -1.03 1.52
CA LEU A 60 6.16 0.31 1.70
C LEU A 60 5.27 1.04 2.70
N ASP A 61 5.88 1.78 3.62
CA ASP A 61 5.13 2.62 4.56
C ASP A 61 5.26 4.10 4.17
N LEU A 62 4.12 4.75 3.89
CA LEU A 62 4.03 6.17 3.57
C LEU A 62 3.45 6.95 4.75
N CYS A 63 4.23 7.86 5.32
CA CYS A 63 3.74 8.77 6.37
C CYS A 63 4.45 10.11 6.47
N LEU A 64 5.72 10.21 6.05
CA LEU A 64 6.50 11.44 6.14
C LEU A 64 6.74 12.03 4.76
N TYR A 65 6.61 13.34 4.63
CA TYR A 65 6.92 14.06 3.39
C TYR A 65 7.56 15.41 3.70
N LYS A 66 8.35 15.94 2.77
CA LYS A 66 8.83 17.32 2.84
C LYS A 66 7.90 18.26 2.10
N ASP A 67 7.76 19.46 2.64
CA ASP A 67 7.22 20.60 1.91
C ASP A 67 8.33 21.34 1.13
N ARG A 68 7.97 22.39 0.39
CA ARG A 68 8.91 23.23 -0.37
C ARG A 68 9.87 24.03 0.51
N LYS A 69 9.63 24.11 1.81
CA LYS A 69 10.50 24.72 2.81
C LYS A 69 11.41 23.69 3.50
N ASP A 70 11.45 22.46 3.00
CA ASP A 70 12.16 21.32 3.57
C ASP A 70 11.71 20.94 5.00
N THR A 71 10.50 21.35 5.38
CA THR A 71 9.87 20.93 6.64
C THR A 71 9.35 19.50 6.49
N ILE A 72 9.73 18.60 7.40
CA ILE A 72 9.19 17.24 7.44
C ILE A 72 7.82 17.28 8.12
N LEU A 73 6.80 16.97 7.33
CA LEU A 73 5.40 16.87 7.74
C LEU A 73 4.97 15.41 7.76
N ARG A 74 3.80 15.17 8.37
CA ARG A 74 3.22 13.83 8.52
C ARG A 74 1.86 13.77 7.85
N LEU A 75 1.52 12.61 7.30
CA LEU A 75 0.14 12.31 6.97
C LEU A 75 -0.69 12.33 8.25
N GLY A 76 -1.85 12.98 8.17
CA GLY A 76 -2.79 13.02 9.28
C GLY A 76 -3.56 11.70 9.42
N GLU A 77 -4.14 11.50 10.59
CA GLU A 77 -5.24 10.55 10.74
C GLU A 77 -6.34 10.86 9.71
N LYS A 78 -7.05 9.83 9.26
CA LYS A 78 -8.10 9.94 8.25
C LYS A 78 -7.63 10.50 6.90
N ALA A 79 -6.32 10.53 6.63
CA ALA A 79 -5.83 10.82 5.29
C ALA A 79 -6.46 9.83 4.30
N LYS A 80 -7.05 10.35 3.23
CA LYS A 80 -7.74 9.60 2.20
C LYS A 80 -6.74 8.80 1.38
N VAL A 81 -7.06 7.54 1.15
CA VAL A 81 -6.27 6.57 0.40
C VAL A 81 -6.94 6.36 -0.95
N PRO A 82 -6.33 6.81 -2.05
CA PRO A 82 -6.82 6.53 -3.39
C PRO A 82 -6.49 5.10 -3.85
N ALA A 83 -7.18 4.55 -4.84
CA ALA A 83 -6.75 3.35 -5.54
C ALA A 83 -5.56 3.67 -6.49
N ILE A 84 -4.60 2.75 -6.58
CA ILE A 84 -3.36 2.91 -7.36
C ILE A 84 -3.57 2.60 -8.85
N TYR A 85 -4.50 1.71 -9.15
CA TYR A 85 -4.96 1.36 -10.48
C TYR A 85 -6.46 1.06 -10.45
N ASP A 86 -7.07 1.07 -11.63
CA ASP A 86 -8.35 0.41 -11.85
C ASP A 86 -8.31 -1.03 -11.37
N GLY A 87 -9.39 -1.50 -10.74
CA GLY A 87 -9.44 -2.87 -10.27
C GLY A 87 -10.74 -3.24 -9.60
N ARG A 88 -10.75 -4.45 -9.06
CA ARG A 88 -11.85 -4.98 -8.27
C ARG A 88 -11.39 -5.22 -6.84
N VAL A 89 -12.17 -4.77 -5.86
CA VAL A 89 -11.98 -5.15 -4.46
C VAL A 89 -12.22 -6.65 -4.34
N VAL A 90 -11.20 -7.43 -4.03
CA VAL A 90 -11.29 -8.89 -3.91
C VAL A 90 -11.38 -9.34 -2.47
N ARG A 91 -10.90 -8.52 -1.52
CA ARG A 91 -10.97 -8.85 -0.11
C ARG A 91 -10.86 -7.61 0.78
N ILE A 92 -11.50 -7.67 1.94
CA ILE A 92 -11.30 -6.75 3.07
C ILE A 92 -11.05 -7.63 4.31
N VAL A 93 -9.96 -7.41 5.03
CA VAL A 93 -9.57 -8.18 6.23
C VAL A 93 -9.32 -7.27 7.40
N ASP A 94 -9.55 -7.75 8.61
CA ASP A 94 -9.09 -7.05 9.81
C ASP A 94 -7.55 -7.04 9.85
N ASP A 95 -6.99 -5.90 10.25
CA ASP A 95 -5.56 -5.74 10.50
C ASP A 95 -5.33 -5.20 11.92
N PHE A 96 -4.07 -5.08 12.34
CA PHE A 96 -3.76 -4.71 13.73
C PHE A 96 -4.07 -3.24 14.10
N LEU A 97 -4.29 -2.34 13.13
CA LEU A 97 -4.68 -0.94 13.30
C LEU A 97 -6.10 -0.62 12.79
N GLY A 98 -6.68 -1.46 11.94
CA GLY A 98 -7.96 -1.24 11.28
C GLY A 98 -8.30 -2.41 10.36
N LYS A 99 -8.40 -2.12 9.06
CA LYS A 99 -8.65 -3.11 8.01
C LYS A 99 -7.72 -2.90 6.82
N SER A 100 -7.39 -3.99 6.16
CA SER A 100 -6.74 -3.96 4.85
C SER A 100 -7.73 -4.15 3.72
N VAL A 101 -7.61 -3.33 2.67
CA VAL A 101 -8.33 -3.50 1.40
C VAL A 101 -7.39 -4.15 0.39
N ILE A 102 -7.86 -5.19 -0.29
CA ILE A 102 -7.13 -5.87 -1.35
C ILE A 102 -7.86 -5.68 -2.67
N ILE A 103 -7.13 -5.14 -3.66
CA ILE A 103 -7.65 -4.89 -5.01
C ILE A 103 -6.85 -5.72 -6.01
N GLU A 104 -7.56 -6.50 -6.83
CA GLU A 104 -7.03 -7.17 -8.01
C GLU A 104 -7.13 -6.21 -9.20
N HIS A 105 -6.02 -6.03 -9.91
CA HIS A 105 -5.91 -5.20 -11.10
C HIS A 105 -5.90 -6.09 -12.33
N LEU A 106 -6.90 -5.88 -13.18
CA LEU A 106 -7.10 -6.62 -14.42
C LEU A 106 -6.54 -5.78 -15.57
N PHE A 107 -5.37 -6.13 -16.08
CA PHE A 107 -4.86 -5.56 -17.33
C PHE A 107 -5.23 -6.49 -18.48
N SER A 108 -5.58 -5.92 -19.63
CA SER A 108 -6.01 -6.66 -20.83
C SER A 108 -4.96 -7.60 -21.40
N ASP A 109 -3.69 -7.38 -21.06
CA ASP A 109 -2.56 -7.97 -21.77
C ASP A 109 -1.97 -9.21 -21.07
N PHE A 110 -2.53 -9.59 -19.92
CA PHE A 110 -2.05 -10.74 -19.15
C PHE A 110 -3.13 -11.81 -18.99
N ASP A 111 -3.11 -12.80 -19.87
CA ASP A 111 -3.93 -13.99 -19.71
C ASP A 111 -3.48 -14.77 -18.46
N ASN A 112 -4.37 -14.84 -17.46
CA ASN A 112 -4.23 -15.52 -16.16
C ASN A 112 -3.32 -14.90 -15.10
N ASP A 113 -2.53 -13.87 -15.42
CA ASP A 113 -1.76 -13.20 -14.38
C ASP A 113 -2.64 -12.24 -13.57
N ARG A 114 -2.25 -12.03 -12.31
CA ARG A 114 -2.94 -11.18 -11.35
C ARG A 114 -1.95 -10.27 -10.65
N LEU A 115 -2.20 -8.97 -10.75
CA LEU A 115 -1.55 -7.98 -9.91
C LEU A 115 -2.52 -7.59 -8.80
N CYS A 116 -2.06 -7.60 -7.55
CA CYS A 116 -2.84 -7.17 -6.41
C CYS A 116 -2.13 -6.04 -5.68
N THR A 117 -2.91 -5.08 -5.18
CA THR A 117 -2.43 -4.12 -4.19
C THR A 117 -3.18 -4.32 -2.88
N ILE A 118 -2.42 -4.37 -1.79
CA ILE A 118 -2.94 -4.45 -0.43
C ILE A 118 -2.69 -3.10 0.24
N TYR A 119 -3.75 -2.46 0.72
CA TYR A 119 -3.72 -1.20 1.47
C TYR A 119 -4.01 -1.50 2.93
N GLY A 120 -2.99 -1.44 3.79
CA GLY A 120 -3.10 -1.71 5.22
C GLY A 120 -3.32 -0.46 6.06
N HIS A 121 -3.82 -0.69 7.27
CA HIS A 121 -4.03 0.31 8.33
C HIS A 121 -5.06 1.35 7.93
N THR A 122 -6.17 0.88 7.37
CA THR A 122 -7.21 1.73 6.83
C THR A 122 -8.57 1.51 7.50
N ILE A 123 -9.46 2.47 7.28
CA ILE A 123 -10.89 2.38 7.49
C ILE A 123 -11.51 2.50 6.10
N PRO A 124 -11.99 1.40 5.49
CA PRO A 124 -12.63 1.41 4.19
C PRO A 124 -13.84 2.36 4.16
N GLU A 125 -14.11 2.96 3.01
CA GLU A 125 -15.32 3.77 2.82
C GLU A 125 -16.58 2.92 3.06
N ASP A 126 -17.63 3.50 3.65
CA ASP A 126 -18.84 2.76 4.07
C ASP A 126 -19.52 1.97 2.93
N HIS A 127 -19.38 2.46 1.69
CA HIS A 127 -19.95 1.83 0.51
C HIS A 127 -19.02 0.80 -0.15
N LEU A 128 -17.76 0.71 0.28
CA LEU A 128 -16.77 -0.19 -0.29
C LEU A 128 -16.98 -1.62 0.23
N HIS A 129 -17.23 -2.54 -0.69
CA HIS A 129 -17.41 -3.96 -0.42
C HIS A 129 -16.71 -4.83 -1.47
N VAL A 130 -16.47 -6.09 -1.11
CA VAL A 130 -15.91 -7.09 -2.02
C VAL A 130 -16.78 -7.20 -3.28
N GLY A 131 -16.12 -7.17 -4.44
CA GLY A 131 -16.73 -7.17 -5.76
C GLY A 131 -16.84 -5.78 -6.41
N ASN A 132 -16.69 -4.69 -5.66
CA ASN A 132 -16.72 -3.34 -6.22
C ASN A 132 -15.61 -3.11 -7.23
N ILE A 133 -15.96 -2.40 -8.31
CA ILE A 133 -15.00 -1.86 -9.26
C ILE A 133 -14.62 -0.47 -8.78
N VAL A 134 -13.32 -0.21 -8.76
CA VAL A 134 -12.74 1.10 -8.44
C VAL A 134 -11.89 1.58 -9.61
N LYS A 135 -11.80 2.89 -9.77
CA LYS A 135 -10.94 3.56 -10.73
C LYS A 135 -9.70 4.11 -10.05
N GLU A 136 -8.60 4.21 -10.80
CA GLU A 136 -7.40 4.89 -10.34
C GLU A 136 -7.76 6.28 -9.79
N GLY A 137 -7.34 6.56 -8.54
CA GLY A 137 -7.64 7.82 -7.86
C GLY A 137 -8.96 7.88 -7.08
N ASP A 138 -9.84 6.87 -7.19
CA ASP A 138 -11.03 6.74 -6.34
C ASP A 138 -10.61 6.58 -4.87
N ILE A 139 -11.29 7.25 -3.95
CA ILE A 139 -11.03 7.07 -2.52
C ILE A 139 -11.65 5.75 -2.08
N ILE A 140 -10.80 4.85 -1.61
CA ILE A 140 -11.23 3.52 -1.14
C ILE A 140 -11.29 3.44 0.38
N ALA A 141 -10.50 4.27 1.06
CA ALA A 141 -10.40 4.24 2.50
C ALA A 141 -9.82 5.54 3.05
N THR A 142 -9.77 5.63 4.37
CA THR A 142 -8.96 6.61 5.10
C THR A 142 -7.99 5.91 6.03
N LEU A 143 -6.91 6.58 6.45
CA LEU A 143 -5.98 6.01 7.44
C LEU A 143 -6.67 5.81 8.78
N ALA A 144 -6.45 4.64 9.36
CA ALA A 144 -6.91 4.31 10.70
C ALA A 144 -6.17 5.14 11.75
N ASP A 145 -6.85 5.31 12.89
CA ASP A 145 -6.30 5.99 14.06
C ASP A 145 -5.27 5.07 14.75
N SER A 146 -4.00 5.49 14.75
CA SER A 146 -2.92 4.74 15.38
C SER A 146 -2.68 5.09 16.85
N THR A 147 -3.43 6.03 17.44
CA THR A 147 -3.26 6.45 18.84
C THR A 147 -3.57 5.34 19.84
N LYS A 148 -4.40 4.37 19.45
CA LYS A 148 -4.70 3.18 20.26
C LYS A 148 -3.61 2.11 20.18
N SER A 149 -2.64 2.26 19.29
CA SER A 149 -1.52 1.34 19.18
C SER A 149 -0.56 1.49 20.35
N LYS A 150 -0.17 0.36 20.94
CA LYS A 150 0.84 0.32 22.01
C LYS A 150 2.27 0.53 21.51
N THR A 151 2.48 0.60 20.19
CA THR A 151 3.83 0.58 19.57
C THR A 151 4.37 1.96 19.17
N ASN A 152 3.71 3.05 19.59
CA ASN A 152 4.10 4.44 19.28
C ASN A 152 4.32 4.68 17.78
N ILE A 153 3.49 4.05 16.94
CA ILE A 153 3.52 4.16 15.50
C ILE A 153 2.61 5.31 15.06
N PHE A 154 3.11 6.22 14.22
CA PHE A 154 2.29 7.30 13.66
C PHE A 154 1.37 6.75 12.56
N PRO A 155 0.26 7.47 12.24
CA PRO A 155 -0.60 7.09 11.13
C PRO A 155 0.23 6.99 9.84
N HIS A 156 0.10 5.86 9.15
CA HIS A 156 0.82 5.58 7.91
C HIS A 156 -0.01 4.68 7.02
N LEU A 157 0.17 4.81 5.71
CA LEU A 157 -0.34 3.84 4.75
C LEU A 157 0.72 2.76 4.58
N HIS A 158 0.37 1.52 4.91
CA HIS A 158 1.14 0.37 4.45
C HIS A 158 0.61 -0.05 3.08
N ILE A 159 1.48 -0.21 2.09
CA ILE A 159 1.12 -0.67 0.74
C ILE A 159 2.01 -1.83 0.29
N SER A 160 1.40 -2.96 -0.03
CA SER A 160 2.09 -4.10 -0.67
C SER A 160 1.62 -4.29 -2.10
N LEU A 161 2.54 -4.63 -2.99
CA LEU A 161 2.27 -4.98 -4.37
C LEU A 161 2.62 -6.45 -4.59
N GLY A 162 1.68 -7.25 -5.07
CA GLY A 162 1.88 -8.68 -5.27
C GLY A 162 1.49 -9.14 -6.66
N TRP A 163 2.26 -10.09 -7.19
CA TRP A 163 2.04 -10.69 -8.50
C TRP A 163 1.85 -12.20 -8.40
N ALA A 164 0.83 -12.73 -9.06
CA ALA A 164 0.65 -14.15 -9.27
C ALA A 164 0.49 -14.45 -10.76
N SER A 165 1.26 -15.41 -11.28
CA SER A 165 1.16 -15.85 -12.68
C SER A 165 0.09 -16.92 -12.92
N LYS A 166 -0.77 -17.13 -11.92
CA LYS A 166 -1.86 -18.11 -11.90
C LYS A 166 -3.00 -17.54 -11.06
N ALA A 167 -4.20 -18.05 -11.27
CA ALA A 167 -5.31 -17.79 -10.38
C ALA A 167 -4.96 -18.20 -8.94
N ILE A 168 -5.24 -17.31 -7.99
CA ILE A 168 -5.08 -17.54 -6.55
C ILE A 168 -6.44 -17.48 -5.88
N SER A 169 -6.59 -18.20 -4.77
CA SER A 169 -7.72 -18.00 -3.87
C SER A 169 -7.43 -16.79 -2.98
N TYR A 170 -8.37 -15.86 -2.94
CA TYR A 170 -8.28 -14.70 -2.06
C TYR A 170 -8.64 -15.03 -0.61
N ASP A 171 -9.33 -16.15 -0.35
CA ASP A 171 -9.85 -16.51 0.99
C ASP A 171 -8.77 -16.68 2.06
N ARG A 172 -7.52 -16.92 1.65
CA ARG A 172 -6.36 -17.05 2.54
C ARG A 172 -5.31 -15.96 2.35
N LEU A 173 -5.58 -14.96 1.51
CA LEU A 173 -4.71 -13.80 1.35
C LEU A 173 -4.88 -12.81 2.50
N ASP A 174 -3.99 -12.87 3.47
CA ASP A 174 -3.89 -12.00 4.65
C ASP A 174 -2.42 -11.75 5.01
N TRP A 175 -2.17 -10.95 6.06
CA TRP A 175 -0.81 -10.62 6.51
C TRP A 175 0.02 -11.83 6.97
N GLU A 176 -0.60 -12.95 7.36
CA GLU A 176 0.15 -14.13 7.77
C GLU A 176 0.69 -14.90 6.56
N ASN A 177 -0.07 -14.90 5.47
CA ASN A 177 0.16 -15.76 4.30
C ASN A 177 0.63 -15.01 3.05
N ILE A 178 0.67 -13.67 3.07
CA ILE A 178 1.01 -12.84 1.91
C ILE A 178 2.41 -13.17 1.33
N GLY A 179 3.39 -13.41 2.19
CA GLY A 179 4.75 -13.81 1.81
C GLY A 179 4.95 -15.33 1.69
N ALA A 180 3.90 -16.14 1.82
CA ALA A 180 4.03 -17.59 1.75
C ALA A 180 4.31 -18.06 0.30
N PRO A 181 5.07 -19.17 0.14
CA PRO A 181 5.27 -19.76 -1.18
C PRO A 181 3.94 -20.07 -1.86
N ASN A 182 3.84 -19.74 -3.15
CA ASN A 182 2.65 -19.92 -3.99
C ASN A 182 1.45 -18.99 -3.68
N THR A 183 1.62 -17.95 -2.85
CA THR A 183 0.60 -16.90 -2.66
C THR A 183 0.82 -15.76 -3.66
N LEU A 184 1.70 -14.81 -3.34
CA LEU A 184 2.07 -13.69 -4.21
C LEU A 184 3.60 -13.60 -4.29
N THR A 185 4.12 -13.27 -5.47
CA THR A 185 5.48 -12.73 -5.58
C THR A 185 5.40 -11.25 -5.27
N LEU A 186 5.92 -10.83 -4.12
CA LEU A 186 5.93 -9.44 -3.73
C LEU A 186 6.90 -8.62 -4.58
N LEU A 187 6.44 -7.44 -4.96
CA LEU A 187 7.13 -6.48 -5.80
C LEU A 187 7.32 -5.19 -5.00
N ASP A 188 8.40 -4.47 -5.30
CA ASP A 188 8.65 -3.16 -4.72
C ASP A 188 7.58 -2.15 -5.21
N PRO A 189 6.74 -1.59 -4.31
CA PRO A 189 5.73 -0.60 -4.68
C PRO A 189 6.31 0.68 -5.30
N LEU A 190 7.56 1.05 -4.99
CA LEU A 190 8.20 2.22 -5.59
C LEU A 190 8.46 2.07 -7.10
N LYS A 191 8.29 0.87 -7.67
CA LYS A 191 8.33 0.67 -9.12
C LYS A 191 7.11 1.23 -9.85
N VAL A 192 6.03 1.53 -9.13
CA VAL A 192 4.77 2.04 -9.70
C VAL A 192 4.28 3.31 -9.04
N ILE A 193 4.77 3.62 -7.84
CA ILE A 193 4.50 4.87 -7.13
C ILE A 193 5.55 5.89 -7.54
N ASP A 194 5.13 6.98 -8.15
CA ASP A 194 6.03 8.09 -8.47
C ASP A 194 6.60 8.70 -7.19
N SER A 195 7.94 8.68 -7.07
CA SER A 195 8.69 9.52 -6.15
C SER A 195 8.88 10.89 -6.80
N HIS A 196 7.94 11.80 -6.56
CA HIS A 196 8.13 13.22 -6.89
C HIS A 196 9.31 13.79 -6.11
#